data_AF-A0A399ZQD5-F1
#
_entry.id   AF-A0A399ZQD5-F1
#
_cell.length_a   1.000
_cell.length_b   1.000
_cell.length_c   1.000
_cell.angle_alpha   90.00
_cell.angle_beta   90.00
_cell.angle_gamma   90.00
#
_symmetry.space_group_name_H-M   'P 1'
#
loop_
_entity.id
_entity.type
_entity.pdbx_description
1 polymer ?
#
loop_
_entity_poly.entity_id
_entity_poly.type
_entity_poly.pdbx_seq_one_letter_code
_entity_poly.pdbx_strand_id
1 'polypeptide(L)'
;MNKCRLSTRYWAVMLLVVLSVGLPIWPANVAQAAEEQQGPLILSYAAKFVCQEALEPGKYWYGTAAPIVRQETEVLIHNPNAFPVRLYKKAVRAPLEKFKEVPQGEPPGKWYQVSLGPDYAFRIDCDDIAKLLSDDPAQAFFVNDNVYNHSEGFVVIGIGPQPTAAGTLIRFPQLDVTAEYARSSEVMKKDIHYQPWWRYWWWPLPWQ
;
A
#
# COMPACT_ATOMS: atom_id res chain seq x y z
N MET A 1 -4.23 45.31 15.27
CA MET A 1 -3.10 46.24 15.26
C MET A 1 -2.52 46.28 16.66
N ASN A 2 -1.36 45.69 16.92
CA ASN A 2 -0.56 45.96 18.12
C ASN A 2 0.92 45.68 17.80
N LYS A 3 1.72 46.74 17.88
CA LYS A 3 3.15 46.78 17.64
C LYS A 3 3.87 46.47 18.96
N CYS A 4 4.89 45.62 18.93
CA CYS A 4 5.95 45.64 19.94
C CYS A 4 7.32 45.60 19.25
N ARG A 5 8.08 46.69 19.43
CA ARG A 5 9.49 46.88 19.10
C ARG A 5 10.35 46.52 20.31
N LEU A 6 11.55 45.99 20.09
CA LEU A 6 12.82 46.22 20.83
C LEU A 6 13.83 45.18 20.28
N SER A 7 14.81 45.49 19.42
CA SER A 7 15.98 46.38 19.53
C SER A 7 16.92 46.04 20.68
N THR A 8 17.99 45.30 20.38
CA THR A 8 19.28 45.43 21.09
C THR A 8 20.44 45.09 20.15
N ARG A 9 21.34 46.06 19.96
CA ARG A 9 22.63 45.97 19.26
C ARG A 9 23.74 45.87 20.32
N TYR A 10 24.73 44.98 20.16
CA TYR A 10 26.09 45.07 20.74
C TYR A 10 27.03 44.30 19.79
N TRP A 11 27.94 44.92 19.02
CA TRP A 11 29.23 45.60 19.31
C TRP A 11 30.44 44.66 19.47
N ALA A 12 31.53 45.04 18.77
CA ALA A 12 32.96 44.69 18.91
C ALA A 12 33.38 43.26 18.50
N VAL A 13 34.13 43.04 17.40
CA VAL A 13 35.54 43.41 17.13
C VAL A 13 36.51 42.96 18.24
N MET A 14 37.26 41.89 18.02
CA MET A 14 38.73 41.94 18.13
C MET A 14 39.40 40.70 17.53
N LEU A 15 40.30 40.99 16.58
CA LEU A 15 41.41 40.17 16.15
C LEU A 15 42.29 39.74 17.35
N LEU A 16 42.76 38.50 17.35
CA LEU A 16 44.04 38.15 17.95
C LEU A 16 44.66 36.99 17.17
N VAL A 17 45.64 37.37 16.34
CA VAL A 17 46.63 36.51 15.70
C VAL A 17 47.75 36.29 16.71
N VAL A 18 48.04 35.04 17.09
CA VAL A 18 49.34 34.65 17.65
C VAL A 18 49.76 33.30 17.07
N LEU A 19 50.83 33.36 16.27
CA LEU A 19 51.67 32.23 15.88
C LEU A 19 52.24 31.54 17.12
N SER A 20 52.28 30.20 17.17
CA SER A 20 53.52 29.48 17.54
C SER A 20 53.45 27.95 17.40
N VAL A 21 54.43 27.43 16.66
CA VAL A 21 55.24 26.24 16.98
C VAL A 21 54.63 24.84 16.76
N GLY A 22 54.98 24.31 15.58
CA GLY A 22 55.48 22.96 15.32
C GLY A 22 55.18 21.85 16.32
N LEU A 23 54.22 21.00 15.96
CA LEU A 23 54.10 19.63 16.46
C LEU A 23 54.35 18.64 15.31
N PRO A 24 55.06 17.52 15.57
CA PRO A 24 55.29 16.48 14.58
C PRO A 24 53.96 15.86 14.13
N ILE A 25 53.74 15.90 12.82
CA ILE A 25 52.62 15.27 12.14
C ILE A 25 52.89 13.76 12.15
N TRP A 26 52.51 13.09 13.25
CA TRP A 26 52.22 11.66 13.15
C TRP A 26 50.97 11.52 12.28
N PRO A 27 50.94 10.63 11.27
CA PRO A 27 49.69 10.24 10.66
C PRO A 27 48.90 9.55 11.77
N ALA A 28 48.03 10.31 12.42
CA ALA A 28 46.91 9.74 13.13
C ALA A 28 46.28 8.78 12.13
N ASN A 29 46.32 7.49 12.46
CA ASN A 29 45.41 6.53 11.86
C ASN A 29 44.05 7.21 11.91
N VAL A 30 43.62 7.71 10.76
CA VAL A 30 42.26 8.16 10.57
C VAL A 30 41.52 6.84 10.71
N ALA A 31 41.10 6.53 11.94
CA ALA A 31 40.07 5.56 12.18
C ALA A 31 38.94 6.09 11.31
N GLN A 32 38.85 5.55 10.09
CA GLN A 32 37.66 5.59 9.30
C GLN A 32 36.65 4.92 10.22
N ALA A 33 35.98 5.74 11.02
CA ALA A 33 34.60 5.49 11.35
C ALA A 33 33.97 5.35 9.97
N ALA A 34 33.97 4.11 9.47
CA ALA A 34 32.98 3.67 8.54
C ALA A 34 31.68 3.96 9.29
N GLU A 35 31.17 5.17 9.08
CA GLU A 35 29.77 5.47 9.23
C GLU A 35 29.15 4.42 8.32
N GLU A 36 28.81 3.27 8.93
CA GLU A 36 28.00 2.27 8.30
C GLU A 36 26.73 3.02 7.92
N GLN A 37 26.70 3.51 6.69
CA GLN A 37 25.49 3.67 5.91
C GLN A 37 24.91 2.27 5.67
N GLN A 38 24.75 1.47 6.74
CA GLN A 38 23.62 0.60 6.88
C GLN A 38 22.42 1.54 6.92
N GLY A 39 22.02 2.02 5.73
CA GLY A 39 20.70 2.62 5.56
C GLY A 39 19.69 1.74 6.27
N PRO A 40 18.67 2.32 6.92
CA PRO A 40 17.84 1.61 7.88
C PRO A 40 17.43 0.28 7.29
N LEU A 41 18.02 -0.80 7.81
CA LEU A 41 17.74 -2.15 7.34
C LEU A 41 16.28 -2.34 7.72
N ILE A 42 15.40 -2.36 6.71
CA ILE A 42 13.95 -2.46 6.86
C ILE A 42 13.58 -3.85 6.32
N LEU A 43 13.00 -4.68 7.17
CA LEU A 43 12.37 -5.90 6.69
C LEU A 43 11.11 -5.47 5.94
N SER A 44 11.00 -5.87 4.68
CA SER A 44 9.86 -5.53 3.84
C SER A 44 9.12 -6.80 3.41
N TYR A 45 7.81 -6.76 3.56
CA TYR A 45 6.88 -7.74 3.01
C TYR A 45 6.14 -7.07 1.85
N ALA A 46 5.88 -7.83 0.79
CA ALA A 46 5.07 -7.37 -0.32
C ALA A 46 3.97 -8.39 -0.60
N ALA A 47 2.73 -7.95 -0.51
CA ALA A 47 1.56 -8.73 -0.89
C ALA A 47 1.02 -8.18 -2.20
N LYS A 48 0.82 -9.06 -3.19
CA LYS A 48 0.17 -8.68 -4.44
C LYS A 48 -1.31 -8.39 -4.17
N PHE A 49 -1.89 -7.43 -4.88
CA PHE A 49 -3.32 -7.17 -4.87
C PHE A 49 -3.88 -7.04 -6.28
N VAL A 50 -5.15 -7.39 -6.41
CA VAL A 50 -6.01 -7.09 -7.54
C VAL A 50 -7.36 -6.66 -6.99
N CYS A 51 -7.80 -5.49 -7.42
CA CYS A 51 -9.10 -4.91 -7.11
C CYS A 51 -9.81 -4.63 -8.43
N GLN A 52 -10.99 -5.20 -8.60
CA GLN A 52 -11.81 -5.03 -9.80
C GLN A 52 -13.27 -4.95 -9.40
N GLU A 53 -13.91 -3.86 -9.80
CA GLU A 53 -15.33 -3.64 -9.59
C GLU A 53 -16.19 -4.50 -10.54
N ALA A 54 -17.42 -4.75 -10.11
CA ALA A 54 -18.40 -5.40 -10.95
C ALA A 54 -18.76 -4.57 -12.16
N LEU A 55 -19.06 -5.28 -13.26
CA LEU A 55 -19.71 -4.66 -14.39
C LEU A 55 -21.02 -4.05 -13.91
N GLU A 56 -21.22 -2.76 -14.21
CA GLU A 56 -22.48 -2.09 -13.90
C GLU A 56 -23.66 -2.88 -14.48
N PRO A 57 -24.80 -2.93 -13.78
CA PRO A 57 -26.00 -3.57 -14.29
C PRO A 57 -26.36 -3.08 -15.70
N GLY A 58 -26.57 -4.01 -16.64
CA GLY A 58 -26.91 -3.70 -18.03
C GLY A 58 -25.72 -3.53 -18.98
N LYS A 59 -24.47 -3.55 -18.49
CA LYS A 59 -23.29 -3.68 -19.35
C LYS A 59 -23.05 -5.16 -19.66
N TYR A 60 -23.03 -5.51 -20.95
CA TYR A 60 -22.79 -6.88 -21.40
C TYR A 60 -21.34 -7.07 -21.85
N TRP A 61 -20.76 -8.21 -21.46
CA TRP A 61 -19.47 -8.65 -21.97
C TRP A 61 -19.65 -9.60 -23.14
N TYR A 62 -19.03 -9.29 -24.28
CA TYR A 62 -19.12 -10.07 -25.52
C TYR A 62 -17.86 -10.91 -25.81
N GLY A 63 -17.09 -11.26 -24.79
CA GLY A 63 -15.87 -12.09 -24.93
C GLY A 63 -16.12 -13.59 -24.77
N THR A 64 -15.16 -14.40 -25.21
CA THR A 64 -15.19 -15.87 -25.11
C THR A 64 -14.94 -16.39 -23.70
N ALA A 65 -14.29 -15.60 -22.84
CA ALA A 65 -14.13 -15.88 -21.41
C ALA A 65 -15.27 -15.25 -20.61
N ALA A 66 -15.78 -15.99 -19.61
CA ALA A 66 -16.78 -15.46 -18.68
C ALA A 66 -16.25 -14.18 -18.01
N PRO A 67 -17.02 -13.08 -17.98
CA PRO A 67 -16.58 -11.84 -17.38
C PRO A 67 -16.27 -12.08 -15.90
N ILE A 68 -15.17 -11.47 -15.46
CA ILE A 68 -14.86 -11.37 -14.04
C ILE A 68 -15.78 -10.30 -13.49
N VAL A 69 -16.66 -10.68 -12.56
CA VAL A 69 -17.65 -9.75 -12.00
C VAL A 69 -17.17 -9.13 -10.71
N ARG A 70 -16.22 -9.72 -9.98
CA ARG A 70 -15.54 -8.97 -8.91
C ARG A 70 -14.25 -9.68 -8.60
N GLN A 71 -13.20 -8.90 -8.38
CA GLN A 71 -11.99 -9.38 -7.74
C GLN A 71 -11.67 -8.47 -6.59
N GLU A 72 -11.50 -9.06 -5.42
CA GLU A 72 -11.11 -8.36 -4.22
C GLU A 72 -9.93 -9.08 -3.60
N THR A 73 -8.92 -8.30 -3.23
CA THR A 73 -7.83 -8.79 -2.42
C THR A 73 -7.92 -8.16 -1.05
N GLU A 74 -7.83 -9.00 -0.03
CA GLU A 74 -7.72 -8.57 1.36
C GLU A 74 -6.34 -8.99 1.88
N VAL A 75 -5.57 -8.04 2.40
CA VAL A 75 -4.30 -8.33 3.05
C VAL A 75 -4.52 -8.24 4.56
N LEU A 76 -4.41 -9.38 5.24
CA LEU A 76 -4.51 -9.48 6.69
C LEU A 76 -3.11 -9.43 7.30
N ILE A 77 -2.93 -8.56 8.28
CA ILE A 77 -1.67 -8.37 8.99
C ILE A 77 -1.93 -8.59 10.47
N HIS A 78 -1.24 -9.55 11.06
CA HIS A 78 -1.33 -9.89 12.48
C HIS A 78 0.03 -9.73 13.16
N ASN A 79 0.01 -9.18 14.38
CA ASN A 79 1.19 -9.06 15.23
C ASN A 79 1.21 -10.21 16.27
N PRO A 80 1.95 -11.31 16.02
CA PRO A 80 2.05 -12.43 16.97
C PRO A 80 2.98 -12.16 18.17
N ASN A 81 3.54 -10.95 18.29
CA ASN A 81 4.48 -10.62 19.35
C ASN A 81 3.76 -10.13 20.61
N ALA A 82 4.35 -10.38 21.77
CA ALA A 82 3.86 -9.88 23.06
C ALA A 82 4.11 -8.36 23.31
N PHE A 83 4.42 -7.59 22.27
CA PHE A 83 4.70 -6.15 22.36
C PHE A 83 4.18 -5.41 21.11
N PRO A 84 3.88 -4.10 21.21
CA PRO A 84 3.37 -3.35 20.07
C PRO A 84 4.44 -3.18 18.99
N VAL A 85 4.04 -3.29 17.73
CA VAL A 85 4.91 -3.14 16.55
C VAL A 85 4.48 -1.93 15.75
N ARG A 86 5.41 -1.01 15.46
CA ARG A 86 5.21 0.07 14.49
C ARG A 86 5.63 -0.40 13.11
N LEU A 87 4.71 -0.34 12.16
CA LEU A 87 4.93 -0.70 10.77
C LEU A 87 4.54 0.46 9.85
N TYR A 88 5.08 0.43 8.64
CA TYR A 88 4.76 1.35 7.57
C TYR A 88 4.11 0.58 6.44
N LYS A 89 3.01 1.10 5.89
CA LYS A 89 2.34 0.53 4.73
C LYS A 89 2.28 1.52 3.58
N LYS A 90 2.39 1.03 2.35
CA LYS A 90 2.08 1.77 1.13
C LYS A 90 1.52 0.82 0.07
N ALA A 91 0.83 1.37 -0.92
CA ALA A 91 0.45 0.64 -2.13
C ALA A 91 1.26 1.16 -3.32
N VAL A 92 1.58 0.28 -4.26
CA VAL A 92 2.28 0.59 -5.50
C VAL A 92 1.55 -0.08 -6.64
N ARG A 93 1.20 0.68 -7.68
CA ARG A 93 0.61 0.12 -8.91
C ARG A 93 1.66 -0.67 -9.66
N ALA A 94 1.30 -1.88 -10.09
CA ALA A 94 2.16 -2.71 -10.93
C ALA A 94 1.29 -3.55 -11.87
N PRO A 95 0.90 -3.00 -13.04
CA PRO A 95 0.11 -3.74 -14.02
C PRO A 95 0.85 -4.98 -14.51
N LEU A 96 0.25 -6.15 -14.36
CA LEU A 96 0.77 -7.46 -14.73
C LEU A 96 0.62 -7.71 -16.23
N GLU A 97 -0.52 -7.38 -16.81
CA GLU A 97 -0.77 -7.72 -18.21
C GLU A 97 -0.04 -6.76 -19.17
N LYS A 98 0.38 -5.61 -18.64
CA LYS A 98 0.96 -4.52 -19.42
C LYS A 98 2.35 -4.12 -18.92
N PHE A 99 3.26 -5.09 -18.84
CA PHE A 99 4.64 -4.87 -18.39
C PHE A 99 5.38 -3.70 -19.08
N LYS A 100 5.01 -3.36 -20.33
CA LYS A 100 5.61 -2.24 -21.09
C LYS A 100 4.98 -0.87 -20.78
N GLU A 101 3.81 -0.86 -20.15
CA GLU A 101 3.04 0.34 -19.81
C GLU A 101 3.17 0.69 -18.33
N VAL A 102 4.02 0.01 -17.55
CA VAL A 102 4.27 0.39 -16.15
C VAL A 102 4.74 1.85 -16.16
N PRO A 103 3.92 2.81 -15.69
CA PRO A 103 4.27 4.21 -15.78
C PRO A 103 5.40 4.46 -14.78
N GLN A 104 6.64 4.46 -15.26
CA GLN A 104 7.83 4.77 -14.45
C GLN A 104 7.81 6.21 -13.88
N GLY A 105 6.79 7.01 -14.23
CA GLY A 105 6.58 8.37 -13.75
C GLY A 105 5.44 8.54 -12.74
N GLU A 106 4.62 7.52 -12.47
CA GLU A 106 3.64 7.62 -11.39
C GLU A 106 4.34 7.39 -10.05
N PRO A 107 4.34 8.37 -9.13
CA PRO A 107 4.97 8.20 -7.84
C PRO A 107 4.26 7.08 -7.06
N PRO A 108 5.00 6.22 -6.35
CA PRO A 108 4.38 5.25 -5.46
C PRO A 108 3.56 5.96 -4.37
N GLY A 109 2.58 5.25 -3.82
CA GLY A 109 1.81 5.74 -2.68
C GLY A 109 2.71 6.12 -1.50
N LYS A 110 2.25 7.07 -0.68
CA LYS A 110 2.98 7.51 0.52
C LYS A 110 3.04 6.39 1.56
N TRP A 111 4.08 6.44 2.40
CA TRP A 111 4.19 5.57 3.55
C TRP A 111 3.30 6.07 4.68
N TYR A 112 2.42 5.21 5.18
CA TYR A 112 1.59 5.48 6.36
C TYR A 112 2.07 4.62 7.51
N GLN A 113 2.28 5.27 8.65
CA GLN A 113 2.66 4.58 9.87
C GLN A 113 1.41 4.05 10.57
N VAL A 114 1.46 2.79 11.01
CA VAL A 114 0.44 2.15 11.85
C VAL A 114 1.14 1.48 13.03
N SER A 115 0.53 1.54 14.21
CA SER A 115 0.99 0.79 15.38
C SER A 115 0.00 -0.32 15.67
N LEU A 116 0.49 -1.55 15.74
CA LEU A 116 -0.33 -2.72 16.04
C LEU A 116 0.01 -3.21 17.45
N GLY A 117 -1.01 -3.37 18.30
CA GLY A 117 -0.84 -3.92 19.64
C GLY A 117 -0.44 -5.41 19.62
N PRO A 118 -0.05 -5.99 20.77
CA PRO A 118 0.19 -7.42 20.89
C PRO A 118 -1.06 -8.24 20.54
N ASP A 119 -0.94 -9.25 19.68
CA ASP A 119 -2.04 -10.11 19.22
C ASP A 119 -3.21 -9.37 18.54
N TYR A 120 -2.98 -8.12 18.09
CA TYR A 120 -3.95 -7.41 17.25
C TYR A 120 -3.67 -7.68 15.78
N ALA A 121 -4.74 -7.60 14.98
CA ALA A 121 -4.68 -7.67 13.53
C ALA A 121 -5.47 -6.53 12.90
N PHE A 122 -5.11 -6.17 11.67
CA PHE A 122 -5.96 -5.33 10.82
C PHE A 122 -5.95 -5.86 9.39
N ARG A 123 -6.95 -5.42 8.64
CA ARG A 123 -7.15 -5.77 7.24
C ARG A 123 -6.86 -4.56 6.36
N ILE A 124 -6.29 -4.80 5.19
CA ILE A 124 -6.20 -3.84 4.09
C ILE A 124 -7.06 -4.41 2.96
N ASP A 125 -8.18 -3.76 2.69
CA ASP A 125 -9.08 -4.09 1.57
C ASP A 125 -8.85 -3.16 0.38
N CYS A 126 -9.68 -3.31 -0.67
CA CYS A 126 -9.57 -2.51 -1.88
C CYS A 126 -9.81 -1.01 -1.66
N ASP A 127 -10.67 -0.62 -0.72
CA ASP A 127 -10.90 0.79 -0.39
C ASP A 127 -9.67 1.38 0.31
N ASP A 128 -9.07 0.65 1.24
CA ASP A 128 -7.81 1.06 1.86
C ASP A 128 -6.67 1.16 0.84
N ILE A 129 -6.60 0.24 -0.13
CA ILE A 129 -5.64 0.33 -1.23
C ILE A 129 -5.87 1.60 -2.06
N ALA A 130 -7.12 1.95 -2.37
CA ALA A 130 -7.45 3.17 -3.10
C ALA A 130 -6.96 4.42 -2.35
N LYS A 131 -7.15 4.47 -1.03
CA LYS A 131 -6.63 5.55 -0.16
C LYS A 131 -5.10 5.59 -0.18
N LEU A 132 -4.45 4.44 -0.06
CA LEU A 132 -2.98 4.34 -0.10
C LEU A 132 -2.38 4.79 -1.44
N LEU A 133 -3.09 4.57 -2.55
CA LEU A 133 -2.67 4.97 -3.90
C LEU A 133 -2.93 6.45 -4.20
N SER A 134 -4.03 7.01 -3.69
CA SER A 134 -4.46 8.39 -3.99
C SER A 134 -3.97 9.42 -2.96
N ASP A 135 -3.59 8.99 -1.76
CA ASP A 135 -3.37 9.85 -0.59
C ASP A 135 -4.62 10.65 -0.16
N ASP A 136 -5.81 10.23 -0.61
CA ASP A 136 -7.09 10.81 -0.19
C ASP A 136 -7.83 9.82 0.74
N PRO A 137 -8.07 10.17 2.01
CA PRO A 137 -8.80 9.30 2.94
C PRO A 137 -10.29 9.12 2.59
N ALA A 138 -10.86 10.01 1.77
CA ALA A 138 -12.24 9.91 1.30
C ALA A 138 -12.37 9.00 0.06
N GLN A 139 -11.24 8.61 -0.55
CA GLN A 139 -11.26 7.73 -1.70
C GLN A 139 -11.77 6.34 -1.30
N ALA A 140 -12.75 5.86 -2.06
CA ALA A 140 -13.16 4.46 -2.07
C ALA A 140 -12.87 3.88 -3.45
N PHE A 141 -12.68 2.57 -3.52
CA PHE A 141 -12.45 1.87 -4.78
C PHE A 141 -13.74 1.80 -5.59
N PHE A 142 -14.88 1.56 -4.92
CA PHE A 142 -16.18 1.26 -5.52
C PHE A 142 -17.12 2.47 -5.64
N VAL A 143 -16.60 3.70 -5.66
CA VAL A 143 -17.46 4.91 -5.70
C VAL A 143 -17.21 5.76 -6.96
N ASN A 144 -18.22 5.71 -7.83
CA ASN A 144 -18.73 6.67 -8.82
C ASN A 144 -17.89 7.17 -10.00
N ASP A 145 -16.56 7.14 -9.97
CA ASP A 145 -15.81 7.90 -11.00
C ASP A 145 -15.31 7.08 -12.20
N ASN A 146 -15.57 5.77 -12.27
CA ASN A 146 -15.05 4.89 -13.33
C ASN A 146 -13.51 4.88 -13.51
N VAL A 147 -12.77 5.58 -12.64
CA VAL A 147 -11.30 5.76 -12.71
C VAL A 147 -10.58 4.49 -12.22
N TYR A 148 -11.20 3.71 -11.34
CA TYR A 148 -10.59 2.55 -10.68
C TYR A 148 -11.34 1.25 -10.95
N ASN A 149 -11.84 1.04 -12.17
CA ASN A 149 -12.58 -0.19 -12.49
C ASN A 149 -11.70 -1.45 -12.36
N HIS A 150 -10.39 -1.28 -12.45
CA HIS A 150 -9.40 -2.33 -12.25
C HIS A 150 -8.08 -1.72 -11.77
N SER A 151 -7.52 -2.23 -10.67
CA SER A 151 -6.20 -1.87 -10.17
C SER A 151 -5.48 -3.09 -9.66
N GLU A 152 -4.19 -3.17 -9.97
CA GLU A 152 -3.34 -4.27 -9.55
C GLU A 152 -1.95 -3.75 -9.18
N GLY A 153 -1.31 -4.44 -8.23
CA GLY A 153 -0.03 -4.01 -7.74
C GLY A 153 0.43 -4.74 -6.49
N PHE A 154 1.19 -4.03 -5.66
CA PHE A 154 1.70 -4.54 -4.40
C PHE A 154 1.36 -3.61 -3.24
N VAL A 155 0.91 -4.20 -2.14
CA VAL A 155 0.94 -3.59 -0.82
C VAL A 155 2.27 -3.93 -0.19
N VAL A 156 3.05 -2.91 0.14
CA VAL A 156 4.36 -3.06 0.77
C VAL A 156 4.27 -2.68 2.24
N ILE A 157 4.68 -3.60 3.10
CA ILE A 157 4.77 -3.41 4.56
C ILE A 157 6.24 -3.35 4.94
N GLY A 158 6.68 -2.22 5.47
CA GLY A 158 8.03 -2.03 6.02
C GLY A 158 8.02 -2.05 7.53
N ILE A 159 8.98 -2.75 8.13
CA ILE A 159 9.18 -2.80 9.57
C ILE A 159 10.61 -2.32 9.89
N GLY A 160 10.70 -1.34 10.79
CA GLY A 160 11.96 -0.89 11.35
C GLY A 160 12.21 -1.44 12.78
N PRO A 161 13.38 -1.16 13.36
CA PRO A 161 13.72 -1.59 14.71
C PRO A 161 12.69 -1.15 15.77
N GLN A 162 12.32 -2.06 16.66
CA GLN A 162 11.34 -1.82 17.73
C GLN A 162 11.94 -2.10 19.11
N PRO A 163 11.68 -1.25 20.12
CA PRO A 163 11.97 -1.58 21.50
C PRO A 163 10.93 -2.58 22.04
N THR A 164 11.39 -3.60 22.76
CA THR A 164 10.52 -4.51 23.53
C THR A 164 10.12 -3.89 24.86
N ALA A 165 9.17 -4.52 25.56
CA ALA A 165 8.83 -4.15 26.95
C ALA A 165 10.03 -4.22 27.91
N ALA A 166 11.03 -5.06 27.61
CA ALA A 166 12.28 -5.19 28.36
C ALA A 166 13.34 -4.13 27.97
N GLY A 167 13.03 -3.22 27.05
CA GLY A 167 13.97 -2.21 26.54
C GLY A 167 15.00 -2.75 25.54
N THR A 168 14.93 -4.03 25.17
CA THR A 168 15.79 -4.62 24.15
C THR A 168 15.32 -4.18 22.76
N LEU A 169 16.23 -3.69 21.91
CA LEU A 169 15.91 -3.34 20.53
C LEU A 169 15.91 -4.61 19.67
N ILE A 170 14.73 -5.05 19.22
CA ILE A 170 14.61 -6.09 18.19
C ILE A 170 14.60 -5.41 16.83
N ARG A 171 15.49 -5.83 15.94
CA ARG A 171 15.59 -5.21 14.60
C ARG A 171 14.36 -5.48 13.75
N PHE A 172 13.85 -6.72 13.76
CA PHE A 172 12.72 -7.16 12.94
C PHE A 172 11.79 -8.07 13.73
N PRO A 173 10.73 -7.54 14.36
CA PRO A 173 9.70 -8.39 14.92
C PRO A 173 9.01 -9.19 13.80
N GLN A 174 8.58 -10.40 14.11
CA GLN A 174 7.85 -11.23 13.16
C GLN A 174 6.46 -10.65 12.93
N LEU A 175 5.98 -10.66 11.69
CA LEU A 175 4.59 -10.36 11.37
C LEU A 175 4.01 -11.50 10.54
N ASP A 176 2.76 -11.83 10.82
CA ASP A 176 1.99 -12.74 9.99
C ASP A 176 1.28 -11.89 8.93
N VAL A 177 1.64 -12.09 7.67
CA VAL A 177 1.05 -11.37 6.54
C VAL A 177 0.43 -12.39 5.60
N THR A 178 -0.89 -12.35 5.45
CA THR A 178 -1.65 -13.24 4.57
C THR A 178 -2.43 -12.41 3.55
N ALA A 179 -2.43 -12.83 2.30
CA ALA A 179 -3.27 -12.25 1.26
C ALA A 179 -4.36 -13.26 0.88
N GLU A 180 -5.62 -12.83 1.02
CA GLU A 180 -6.79 -13.57 0.59
C GLU A 180 -7.31 -12.97 -0.71
N TYR A 181 -7.63 -13.83 -1.68
CA TYR A 181 -8.13 -13.42 -2.98
C TYR A 181 -9.54 -13.98 -3.18
N ALA A 182 -10.52 -13.09 -3.19
CA ALA A 182 -11.89 -13.42 -3.54
C ALA A 182 -12.14 -13.07 -5.01
N ARG A 183 -12.62 -14.05 -5.78
CA ARG A 183 -13.05 -13.84 -7.16
C ARG A 183 -14.47 -14.34 -7.30
N SER A 184 -15.40 -13.44 -7.59
CA SER A 184 -16.72 -13.82 -8.07
C SER A 184 -16.74 -13.74 -9.59
N SER A 185 -16.99 -14.87 -10.23
CA SER A 185 -17.58 -14.85 -11.56
C SER A 185 -19.09 -14.82 -11.38
N GLU A 186 -19.77 -13.89 -12.04
CA GLU A 186 -21.07 -14.28 -12.56
C GLU A 186 -20.77 -15.32 -13.63
N VAL A 187 -20.73 -16.58 -13.20
CA VAL A 187 -21.53 -17.52 -13.96
C VAL A 187 -22.90 -16.88 -13.87
N MET A 188 -23.31 -16.15 -14.92
CA MET A 188 -24.73 -16.04 -15.18
C MET A 188 -25.19 -17.49 -14.95
N LYS A 189 -25.91 -17.73 -13.84
CA LYS A 189 -27.13 -18.48 -13.96
C LYS A 189 -27.76 -17.77 -15.14
N LYS A 190 -27.47 -18.31 -16.32
CA LYS A 190 -28.42 -18.41 -17.37
C LYS A 190 -29.56 -18.98 -16.55
N ASP A 191 -30.44 -18.08 -16.10
CA ASP A 191 -31.84 -18.25 -16.35
C ASP A 191 -31.88 -18.66 -17.82
N ILE A 192 -31.58 -19.95 -18.01
CA ILE A 192 -32.35 -20.86 -18.79
C ILE A 192 -33.78 -20.58 -18.28
N HIS A 193 -34.36 -19.45 -18.70
CA HIS A 193 -35.17 -19.48 -19.89
C HIS A 193 -34.67 -20.69 -20.75
N TYR A 194 -35.07 -21.95 -20.55
CA TYR A 194 -36.44 -22.43 -20.33
C TYR A 194 -37.41 -21.33 -20.76
N GLN A 195 -37.12 -20.71 -21.90
CA GLN A 195 -38.05 -20.73 -22.99
C GLN A 195 -38.10 -22.20 -23.32
N PRO A 196 -39.06 -22.96 -22.76
CA PRO A 196 -39.32 -24.24 -23.31
C PRO A 196 -39.58 -24.02 -24.79
N TRP A 197 -38.66 -24.46 -25.63
CA TRP A 197 -38.87 -24.58 -27.07
C TRP A 197 -40.13 -25.43 -27.34
N TRP A 198 -40.61 -26.21 -26.35
CA TRP A 198 -41.91 -26.84 -26.39
C TRP A 198 -43.10 -25.87 -26.39
N ARG A 199 -43.03 -24.60 -25.93
CA ARG A 199 -44.18 -23.66 -25.96
C ARG A 199 -44.62 -23.29 -27.39
N TYR A 200 -43.75 -23.47 -28.38
CA TYR A 200 -44.08 -23.35 -29.81
C TYR A 200 -44.73 -24.61 -30.41
N TRP A 201 -44.83 -25.72 -29.65
CA TRP A 201 -45.49 -26.97 -30.10
C TRP A 201 -46.97 -27.09 -29.67
N TRP A 202 -47.53 -26.11 -28.93
CA TRP A 202 -48.91 -26.19 -28.39
C TRP A 202 -49.88 -25.14 -28.96
N TRP A 203 -49.60 -24.56 -30.12
CA TRP A 203 -50.64 -23.88 -30.92
C TRP A 203 -51.22 -24.85 -31.96
N PRO A 204 -52.52 -24.74 -32.27
CA PRO A 204 -53.50 -25.78 -31.99
C PRO A 204 -53.53 -26.84 -33.09
N LEU A 205 -53.46 -28.10 -32.69
CA LEU A 205 -53.96 -29.18 -33.54
C LEU A 205 -55.49 -29.00 -33.68
N PRO A 206 -56.01 -28.93 -34.91
CA PRO A 206 -57.44 -28.85 -35.16
C PRO A 206 -58.06 -30.23 -34.89
N TRP A 207 -58.46 -30.49 -33.66
CA TRP A 207 -59.33 -31.62 -33.36
C TRP A 207 -60.78 -31.17 -33.57
N GLN A 208 -61.28 -31.42 -34.78
CA GLN A 208 -62.65 -31.88 -35.01
C GLN A 208 -62.71 -33.37 -34.72
#